data_AF-A0A843HXQ3-F1
#
_entry.id   AF-A0A843HXQ3-F1
#
_cell.length_a   1.000
_cell.length_b   1.000
_cell.length_c   1.000
_cell.angle_alpha   90.00
_cell.angle_beta   90.00
_cell.angle_gamma   90.00
#
_symmetry.space_group_name_H-M   'P 1'
#
loop_
_entity.id
_entity.type
_entity.pdbx_description
1 polymer ?
#
loop_
_entity_poly.entity_id
_entity_poly.type
_entity_poly.pdbx_seq_one_letter_code
_entity_poly.pdbx_strand_id
1 'polypeptide(L)' 'MRILIDTPFLLPILGIEVKPELNRIIEKFPNHEIYYSEFSLLEVLWILKRINKKGVKVEMKRLREGLRSLRA' A
#
# COMPACT_ATOMS: atom_id res chain seq x y z
N MET A 1 14.56 -12.04 -7.58
CA MET A 1 15.10 -11.52 -6.30
C MET A 1 13.95 -11.30 -5.33
N ARG A 2 14.16 -11.54 -4.04
CA ARG A 2 13.16 -11.30 -2.98
C ARG A 2 13.35 -9.90 -2.42
N ILE A 3 12.28 -9.12 -2.33
CA ILE A 3 12.31 -7.74 -1.85
C ILE A 3 11.31 -7.60 -0.72
N LEU A 4 11.79 -7.16 0.45
CA LEU A 4 10.94 -6.69 1.53
C LEU A 4 10.66 -5.19 1.30
N ILE A 5 9.40 -4.83 1.10
CA ILE A 5 9.00 -3.44 0.88
C ILE A 5 8.55 -2.79 2.18
N ASP A 6 8.84 -1.49 2.28
CA ASP A 6 8.45 -0.66 3.42
C ASP A 6 7.05 -0.06 3.23
N THR A 7 6.47 0.46 4.31
CA THR A 7 5.12 1.05 4.41
C THR A 7 4.76 1.98 3.25
N PRO A 8 5.61 2.91 2.77
CA PRO A 8 5.25 3.82 1.68
C PRO A 8 4.87 3.10 0.38
N PHE A 9 5.41 1.92 0.11
CA PHE A 9 5.13 1.14 -1.11
C PHE A 9 3.83 0.34 -1.03
N LEU A 10 3.26 0.17 0.17
CA LEU A 10 1.95 -0.47 0.36
C LEU A 10 0.79 0.52 0.16
N LEU A 11 1.01 1.81 0.40
CA LEU A 11 -0.02 2.85 0.29
C LEU A 11 -0.69 2.89 -1.11
N PRO A 12 0.05 2.82 -2.23
CA PRO A 12 -0.55 2.94 -3.57
C PRO A 12 -1.33 1.68 -3.95
N ILE A 13 -0.89 0.52 -3.45
CA ILE A 13 -1.60 -0.76 -3.60
C ILE A 13 -2.99 -0.66 -2.95
N LEU A 14 -3.12 0.09 -1.85
CA LEU A 14 -4.39 0.36 -1.19
C LEU A 14 -5.17 1.54 -1.78
N GLY A 15 -4.71 2.12 -2.90
CA GLY A 15 -5.36 3.24 -3.56
C GLY A 15 -5.13 4.59 -2.90
N ILE A 16 -4.11 4.72 -2.05
CA ILE A 16 -3.70 6.00 -1.46
C ILE A 16 -2.67 6.65 -2.39
N GLU A 17 -2.92 7.90 -2.76
CA GLU A 17 -2.02 8.66 -3.62
C GLU A 17 -0.70 8.97 -2.92
N VAL A 18 0.41 8.71 -3.61
CA VAL A 18 1.77 8.98 -3.16
C VAL A 18 2.53 9.73 -4.26
N LYS A 19 3.79 10.07 -3.99
CA LYS A 19 4.64 10.72 -4.98
C LYS A 19 4.81 9.86 -6.25
N PRO A 20 4.80 10.44 -7.46
CA PRO A 20 4.84 9.70 -8.73
C PRO A 20 6.01 8.71 -8.87
N GLU A 21 7.13 8.98 -8.21
CA GLU A 21 8.33 8.14 -8.24
C GLU A 21 8.08 6.75 -7.63
N LEU A 22 7.20 6.64 -6.62
CA LEU A 22 6.86 5.35 -6.03
C LEU A 22 6.05 4.48 -6.99
N ASN A 23 5.16 5.08 -7.78
CA ASN A 23 4.37 4.33 -8.77
C ASN A 23 5.27 3.67 -9.83
N ARG A 24 6.30 4.39 -10.30
CA ARG A 24 7.30 3.85 -11.25
C ARG A 24 8.10 2.68 -10.67
N ILE A 25 8.26 2.61 -9.34
CA ILE A 25 8.93 1.49 -8.68
C ILE A 25 7.98 0.29 -8.59
N ILE A 26 6.71 0.53 -8.27
CA ILE A 26 5.68 -0.52 -8.17
C ILE A 26 5.47 -1.23 -9.51
N GLU A 27 5.58 -0.53 -10.64
CA GLU A 27 5.54 -1.14 -11.98
C GLU A 27 6.58 -2.25 -12.19
N LYS A 28 7.68 -2.26 -11.41
CA LYS A 28 8.73 -3.28 -11.49
C LYS A 28 8.48 -4.49 -10.57
N PHE A 29 7.46 -4.44 -9.71
CA PHE A 29 7.16 -5.49 -8.75
C PHE A 29 6.86 -6.86 -9.38
N PRO A 30 6.17 -6.97 -10.53
CA PRO A 30 5.92 -8.26 -11.17
C PRO A 30 7.20 -9.06 -11.54
N ASN A 31 8.35 -8.39 -11.64
CA ASN A 31 9.64 -9.02 -11.94
C ASN A 31 10.34 -9.60 -10.69
N HIS A 32 9.72 -9.47 -9.51
CA HIS A 32 10.32 -9.76 -8.21
C HIS A 32 9.33 -10.47 -7.28
N GLU A 33 9.86 -11.17 -6.29
CA GLU A 33 9.05 -11.74 -5.22
C GLU A 33 8.95 -10.69 -4.10
N ILE A 34 7.77 -10.12 -3.92
CA ILE A 34 7.54 -9.00 -3.01
C ILE A 34 7.00 -9.51 -1.68
N TYR A 35 7.62 -9.06 -0.60
CA TYR A 35 7.25 -9.36 0.78
C TYR A 35 6.97 -8.05 1.53
N TYR A 36 6.14 -8.11 2.54
CA TYR A 36 5.92 -7.03 3.49
C TYR A 36 5.85 -7.61 4.91
N SER A 37 6.14 -6.79 5.91
CA SER A 37 5.99 -7.21 7.31
C SER A 37 4.56 -6.95 7.81
N GLU A 38 4.10 -7.73 8.78
CA GLU A 38 2.82 -7.45 9.46
C GLU A 38 2.84 -6.09 10.17
N PHE A 39 4.02 -5.63 10.62
CA PHE A 39 4.20 -4.28 11.18
C PHE A 39 3.95 -3.20 10.14
N SER A 40 4.44 -3.37 8.91
CA SER A 40 4.18 -2.44 7.80
C SER A 40 2.69 -2.37 7.50
N LEU A 41 1.96 -3.50 7.56
CA LEU A 41 0.50 -3.50 7.41
C LEU A 41 -0.20 -2.73 8.54
N LEU A 42 0.21 -2.92 9.80
CA LEU A 42 -0.33 -2.17 10.93
C LEU A 42 -0.11 -0.65 10.79
N GLU A 43 1.06 -0.25 10.31
CA GLU A 43 1.37 1.16 10.07
C GLU A 43 0.46 1.75 8.97
N VAL A 44 0.24 1.02 7.88
CA VAL A 44 -0.71 1.43 6.84
C VAL A 44 -2.12 1.59 7.37
N LEU A 45 -2.60 0.66 8.21
CA LEU A 45 -3.91 0.77 8.87
C LEU A 45 -4.00 2.00 9.77
N TRP A 46 -2.93 2.33 10.48
CA TRP A 46 -2.85 3.55 11.28
C TRP A 46 -2.87 4.83 10.44
N ILE A 47 -2.15 4.84 9.31
CA ILE A 47 -2.18 5.95 8.33
C ILE A 47 -3.60 6.16 7.80
N LEU A 48 -4.28 5.08 7.38
CA LEU A 48 -5.68 5.13 6.92
C LEU A 48 -6.62 5.72 7.98
N LYS A 49 -6.48 5.29 9.24
CA LYS A 49 -7.25 5.85 10.37
C LYS A 49 -7.01 7.35 10.53
N ARG A 50 -5.77 7.82 10.39
CA ARG A 50 -5.43 9.25 10.46
C ARG A 50 -6.00 10.05 9.30
N ILE A 51 -5.92 9.52 8.09
CA ILE A 51 -6.46 10.13 6.87
C ILE A 51 -7.98 10.29 7.00
N ASN A 52 -8.68 9.23 7.43
CA ASN A 52 -10.12 9.27 7.68
C ASN A 52 -10.51 10.30 8.75
N LYS A 53 -9.76 10.38 9.86
CA LYS A 53 -9.96 11.41 10.91
C LYS A 53 -9.79 12.85 10.39
N LYS A 54 -9.00 13.05 9.34
CA LYS A 54 -8.80 14.36 8.69
C LYS A 54 -9.87 14.70 7.65
N GLY A 55 -10.89 13.85 7.48
CA GLY A 55 -11.96 14.06 6.50
C GLY A 55 -11.55 13.80 5.05
N VAL A 56 -10.38 13.20 4.82
CA VAL A 56 -9.93 12.82 3.48
C VAL A 56 -10.71 11.57 3.05
N LYS A 57 -11.41 11.67 1.92
CA LYS A 57 -12.17 10.55 1.36
C LYS A 57 -11.19 9.47 0.89
N VAL A 58 -11.32 8.28 1.47
CA VAL A 58 -10.66 7.07 0.99
C VAL A 58 -11.63 6.30 0.10
N GLU A 59 -11.20 5.93 -1.10
CA GLU A 59 -12.01 5.10 -1.98
C GLU A 59 -12.06 3.66 -1.44
N MET A 60 -13.11 3.34 -0.69
CA MET A 60 -13.27 2.05 -0.02
C MET A 60 -13.22 0.83 -0.96
N LYS A 61 -13.56 1.02 -2.25
CA LYS A 61 -13.45 -0.02 -3.27
C LYS A 61 -11.99 -0.38 -3.52
N ARG A 62 -11.16 0.60 -3.86
CA ARG A 62 -9.71 0.42 -4.08
C ARG A 62 -9.00 -0.12 -2.86
N LEU A 63 -9.33 0.37 -1.66
CA LEU A 63 -8.78 -0.16 -0.42
C LEU A 63 -9.05 -1.66 -0.26
N ARG A 64 -10.27 -2.10 -0.54
CA ARG A 64 -10.68 -3.50 -0.41
C ARG A 64 -10.01 -4.40 -1.46
N GLU A 65 -9.87 -3.90 -2.68
CA GLU A 65 -9.14 -4.59 -3.76
C GLU A 65 -7.66 -4.74 -3.38
N GLY A 66 -7.01 -3.67 -2.94
CA GLY A 66 -5.62 -3.69 -2.47
C GLY A 66 -5.38 -4.68 -1.32
N LEU A 67 -6.25 -4.70 -0.30
CA LEU A 67 -6.14 -5.65 0.80
C LEU A 67 -6.32 -7.10 0.37
N ARG A 68 -7.14 -7.37 -0.65
CA ARG A 68 -7.28 -8.72 -1.22
C ARG A 68 -6.01 -9.14 -1.95
N SER A 69 -5.39 -8.23 -2.70
CA SER A 69 -4.13 -8.49 -3.41
C SER A 69 -2.95 -8.77 -2.47
N LEU A 70 -2.97 -8.24 -1.25
CA LEU A 70 -1.92 -8.50 -0.24
C LEU A 70 -2.08 -9.85 0.46
N ARG A 71 -3.27 -10.44 0.47
CA ARG A 71 -3.61 -11.72 1.13
C ARG A 71 -3.71 -12.90 0.16
N ALA A 72 -3.42 -12.68 -1.11
CA ALA A 72 -3.50 -13.67 -2.19
C ALA A 72 -2.22 -14.50 -2.29
#